data_AF-A0A9E2AB84-F1
#
_entry.id   AF-A0A9E2AB84-F1
#
_cell.length_a   1.000
_cell.length_b   1.000
_cell.length_c   1.000
_cell.angle_alpha   90.00
_cell.angle_beta   90.00
_cell.angle_gamma   90.00
#
_symmetry.space_group_name_H-M   'P 1'
#
loop_
_entity.id
_entity.type
_entity.pdbx_description
1 polymer ?
#
loop_
_entity_poly.entity_id
_entity_poly.type
_entity_poly.pdbx_seq_one_letter_code
_entity_poly.pdbx_strand_id
1 'polypeptide(L)'
;MIDVCSTFTGTLPLLISVPHDGCHVPDEMRVRMTDAGLALPDTDWHVAELYDFARDLGASIQVANYSRYVVDLNRSAADEVLYPGQLVTGLCPQETFSGQAIYKDQGVGEVDKAQRVATYWQPYHERIEATLAALREKHGYALLWDAHSIPSSVPRLFDGKLPELNLGSNDGASCPSDITAAVAAVAAASHYSSIVDARFKGGYITRHYGDPGGGVCALQLEIAQRSYMDEATRAFDPEKADRLRRTLRDMLDTFLSTAASR
;
A
#
# COMPACT_ATOMS: atom_id res chain seq x y z
N MET A 1 11.99 -5.94 -20.12
CA MET A 1 10.84 -5.66 -19.25
C MET A 1 10.75 -6.79 -18.23
N ILE A 2 10.76 -6.47 -16.95
CA ILE A 2 10.50 -7.45 -15.88
C ILE A 2 8.99 -7.55 -15.64
N ASP A 3 8.54 -8.60 -14.95
CA ASP A 3 7.13 -8.71 -14.54
C ASP A 3 6.72 -7.51 -13.67
N VAL A 4 5.45 -7.10 -13.72
CA VAL A 4 4.93 -5.93 -12.99
C VAL A 4 4.92 -6.14 -11.48
N CYS A 5 4.77 -7.40 -11.05
CA CYS A 5 4.78 -7.77 -9.65
C CYS A 5 5.40 -9.15 -9.41
N SER A 6 5.92 -9.35 -8.22
CA SER A 6 6.27 -10.66 -7.68
C SER A 6 5.09 -11.19 -6.88
N THR A 7 4.78 -12.48 -7.00
CA THR A 7 3.62 -13.08 -6.31
C THR A 7 3.98 -14.34 -5.52
N PHE A 8 3.27 -14.54 -4.42
CA PHE A 8 3.21 -15.78 -3.66
C PHE A 8 1.75 -16.17 -3.47
N THR A 9 1.39 -17.41 -3.81
CA THR A 9 0.03 -17.92 -3.65
C THR A 9 -0.07 -18.70 -2.35
N GLY A 10 -0.87 -18.18 -1.43
CA GLY A 10 -1.16 -18.80 -0.15
C GLY A 10 -2.41 -19.71 -0.20
N THR A 11 -2.84 -20.15 0.98
CA THR A 11 -4.02 -21.01 1.15
C THR A 11 -5.15 -20.36 1.93
N LEU A 12 -4.89 -19.26 2.62
CA LEU A 12 -5.86 -18.48 3.41
C LEU A 12 -6.68 -17.52 2.52
N PRO A 13 -7.86 -17.07 2.98
CA PRO A 13 -8.68 -16.07 2.28
C PRO A 13 -8.11 -14.65 2.36
N LEU A 14 -6.79 -14.48 2.34
CA LEU A 14 -6.10 -13.21 2.52
C LEU A 14 -5.12 -12.94 1.38
N LEU A 15 -5.26 -11.77 0.76
CA LEU A 15 -4.28 -11.16 -0.14
C LEU A 15 -3.65 -9.95 0.53
N ILE A 16 -2.32 -9.91 0.58
CA ILE A 16 -1.53 -8.73 0.93
C ILE A 16 -1.02 -8.08 -0.36
N SER A 17 -1.46 -6.86 -0.64
CA SER A 17 -0.96 -6.02 -1.74
C SER A 17 0.11 -5.08 -1.20
N VAL A 18 1.28 -5.04 -1.85
CA VAL A 18 2.39 -4.14 -1.54
C VAL A 18 2.70 -3.32 -2.81
N PRO A 19 1.96 -2.24 -3.07
CA PRO A 19 1.99 -1.55 -4.36
C PRO A 19 3.20 -0.61 -4.53
N HIS A 20 3.92 -0.25 -3.46
CA HIS A 20 4.88 0.86 -3.48
C HIS A 20 6.30 0.53 -3.02
N ASP A 21 6.61 -0.75 -2.75
CA ASP A 21 7.97 -1.22 -2.39
C ASP A 21 8.91 -1.30 -3.61
N GLY A 22 8.34 -1.42 -4.81
CA GLY A 22 9.08 -1.51 -6.07
C GLY A 22 10.01 -0.32 -6.31
N CYS A 23 11.20 -0.62 -6.84
CA CYS A 23 12.24 0.39 -7.11
C CYS A 23 12.66 0.45 -8.57
N HIS A 24 12.18 -0.46 -9.42
CA HIS A 24 12.60 -0.48 -10.81
C HIS A 24 11.97 0.70 -11.57
N VAL A 25 12.81 1.42 -12.30
CA VAL A 25 12.40 2.47 -13.23
C VAL A 25 13.03 2.12 -14.58
N PRO A 26 12.24 2.00 -15.67
CA PRO A 26 12.76 1.73 -17.00
C PRO A 26 13.77 2.79 -17.45
N ASP A 27 14.81 2.38 -18.19
CA ASP A 27 15.91 3.27 -18.61
C ASP A 27 15.41 4.50 -19.40
N GLU A 28 14.40 4.30 -20.26
CA GLU A 28 13.75 5.37 -21.03
C GLU A 28 13.05 6.42 -20.15
N MET A 29 12.62 6.04 -18.95
CA MET A 29 12.07 6.97 -17.96
C MET A 29 13.17 7.58 -17.11
N ARG A 30 14.18 6.79 -16.69
CA ARG A 30 15.31 7.26 -15.86
C ARG A 30 16.03 8.46 -16.48
N VAL A 31 16.25 8.47 -17.79
CA VAL A 31 16.93 9.58 -18.48
C VAL A 31 16.19 10.92 -18.34
N ARG A 32 14.85 10.86 -18.21
CA ARG A 32 13.96 12.03 -18.03
C ARG A 32 13.83 12.48 -16.57
N MET A 33 14.30 11.69 -15.61
CA MET A 33 14.17 12.02 -14.18
C MET A 33 15.27 12.94 -13.69
N THR A 34 14.95 13.75 -12.69
CA THR A 34 15.93 14.54 -11.91
C THR A 34 16.69 13.64 -10.93
N ASP A 35 17.75 14.16 -10.32
CA ASP A 35 18.47 13.43 -9.26
C ASP A 35 17.56 13.14 -8.06
N ALA A 36 16.67 14.08 -7.71
CA ALA A 36 15.68 13.89 -6.65
C ALA A 36 14.68 12.78 -6.99
N GLY A 37 14.22 12.72 -8.24
CA GLY A 37 13.37 11.63 -8.73
C GLY A 37 14.09 10.29 -8.70
N LEU A 38 15.34 10.23 -9.17
CA LEU A 38 16.14 9.00 -9.20
C LEU A 38 16.51 8.48 -7.80
N ALA A 39 16.45 9.34 -6.78
CA ALA A 39 16.67 8.95 -5.39
C ALA A 39 15.48 8.20 -4.77
N LEU A 40 14.30 8.19 -5.41
CA LEU A 40 13.09 7.46 -4.98
C LEU A 40 12.73 7.66 -3.48
N PRO A 41 12.67 8.91 -2.97
CA PRO A 41 12.46 9.14 -1.55
C PRO A 41 11.09 8.68 -1.04
N ASP A 42 10.09 8.58 -1.92
CA ASP A 42 8.70 8.24 -1.57
C ASP A 42 8.38 6.74 -1.70
N THR A 43 9.40 5.89 -1.89
CA THR A 43 9.25 4.44 -1.89
C THR A 43 8.87 3.95 -0.49
N ASP A 44 7.99 2.96 -0.45
CA ASP A 44 7.59 2.28 0.77
C ASP A 44 8.64 1.21 1.11
N TRP A 45 9.84 1.67 1.51
CA TRP A 45 11.04 0.83 1.64
C TRP A 45 10.83 -0.37 2.57
N HIS A 46 11.25 -1.55 2.13
CA HIS A 46 11.29 -2.81 2.91
C HIS A 46 9.93 -3.31 3.40
N VAL A 47 8.81 -2.82 2.87
CA VAL A 47 7.48 -3.35 3.23
C VAL A 47 7.36 -4.81 2.80
N ALA A 48 7.92 -5.19 1.65
CA ALA A 48 7.92 -6.58 1.22
C ALA A 48 8.70 -7.50 2.20
N GLU A 49 9.83 -7.02 2.71
CA GLU A 49 10.62 -7.72 3.75
C GLU A 49 9.85 -7.74 5.07
N LEU A 50 9.23 -6.63 5.47
CA LEU A 50 8.47 -6.53 6.72
C LEU A 50 7.33 -7.55 6.80
N TYR A 51 6.66 -7.83 5.69
CA TYR A 51 5.54 -8.78 5.60
C TYR A 51 5.94 -10.20 5.19
N ASP A 52 7.23 -10.54 5.11
CA ASP A 52 7.71 -11.87 4.70
C ASP A 52 7.10 -13.03 5.50
N PHE A 53 6.87 -12.81 6.81
CA PHE A 53 6.26 -13.74 7.75
C PHE A 53 4.84 -14.17 7.36
N ALA A 54 4.15 -13.39 6.52
CA ALA A 54 2.80 -13.69 6.07
C ALA A 54 2.75 -14.86 5.07
N ARG A 55 3.89 -15.20 4.46
CA ARG A 55 4.01 -16.43 3.66
C ARG A 55 3.85 -17.67 4.55
N ASP A 56 4.48 -17.67 5.71
CA ASP A 56 4.36 -18.76 6.69
C ASP A 56 2.97 -18.83 7.32
N LEU A 57 2.27 -17.69 7.39
CA LEU A 57 0.86 -17.66 7.77
C LEU A 57 -0.03 -18.32 6.69
N GLY A 58 0.42 -18.37 5.44
CA GLY A 58 -0.33 -18.90 4.30
C GLY A 58 -1.18 -17.85 3.59
N ALA A 59 -0.87 -16.55 3.75
CA ALA A 59 -1.49 -15.48 2.98
C ALA A 59 -0.91 -15.41 1.56
N SER A 60 -1.72 -15.02 0.58
CA SER A 60 -1.22 -14.63 -0.74
C SER A 60 -0.58 -13.26 -0.66
N ILE A 61 0.51 -13.01 -1.40
CA ILE A 61 1.22 -11.73 -1.41
C ILE A 61 1.49 -11.31 -2.85
N GLN A 62 1.26 -10.04 -3.15
CA GLN A 62 1.60 -9.41 -4.42
C GLN A 62 2.42 -8.15 -4.14
N VAL A 63 3.64 -8.09 -4.69
CA VAL A 63 4.58 -6.97 -4.49
C VAL A 63 4.90 -6.33 -5.82
N ALA A 64 4.69 -5.02 -5.95
CA ALA A 64 5.06 -4.28 -7.16
C ALA A 64 6.58 -4.29 -7.39
N ASN A 65 7.01 -4.51 -8.62
CA ASN A 65 8.44 -4.46 -8.98
C ASN A 65 8.87 -3.06 -9.45
N TYR A 66 7.94 -2.28 -10.02
CA TYR A 66 8.19 -0.94 -10.55
C TYR A 66 7.92 0.12 -9.48
N SER A 67 8.68 1.22 -9.54
CA SER A 67 8.49 2.35 -8.63
C SER A 67 7.15 3.04 -8.85
N ARG A 68 6.55 3.54 -7.76
CA ARG A 68 5.38 4.43 -7.80
C ARG A 68 5.56 5.68 -8.67
N TYR A 69 6.81 6.07 -8.96
CA TYR A 69 7.08 7.18 -9.89
C TYR A 69 6.89 6.79 -11.36
N VAL A 70 6.96 5.49 -11.69
CA VAL A 70 6.53 4.97 -13.00
C VAL A 70 5.01 5.13 -13.08
N VAL A 71 4.28 4.48 -12.18
CA VAL A 71 2.84 4.64 -12.01
C VAL A 71 2.47 4.31 -10.57
N ASP A 72 1.62 5.13 -9.96
CA ASP A 72 1.11 4.89 -8.62
C ASP A 72 -0.05 3.90 -8.68
N LEU A 73 0.24 2.66 -8.31
CA LEU A 73 -0.72 1.54 -8.32
C LEU A 73 -1.84 1.68 -7.28
N ASN A 74 -1.76 2.66 -6.36
CA ASN A 74 -2.83 2.95 -5.41
C ASN A 74 -3.61 4.23 -5.77
N ARG A 75 -3.54 4.64 -7.05
CA ARG A 75 -4.37 5.68 -7.68
C ARG A 75 -5.26 5.10 -8.78
N SER A 76 -6.39 5.76 -9.02
CA SER A 76 -7.29 5.43 -10.14
C SER A 76 -6.58 5.65 -11.47
N ALA A 77 -6.80 4.76 -12.44
CA ALA A 77 -6.30 4.93 -13.81
C ALA A 77 -6.84 6.20 -14.50
N ALA A 78 -7.97 6.73 -14.03
CA ALA A 78 -8.53 8.00 -14.48
C ALA A 78 -7.96 9.23 -13.75
N ASP A 79 -6.98 9.03 -12.85
CA ASP A 79 -6.32 10.09 -12.06
C ASP A 79 -7.30 10.93 -11.21
N GLU A 80 -8.36 10.27 -10.72
CA GLU A 80 -9.40 10.92 -9.91
C GLU A 80 -8.86 11.36 -8.54
N VAL A 81 -9.25 12.56 -8.12
CA VAL A 81 -8.88 13.12 -6.83
C VAL A 81 -9.62 12.40 -5.71
N LEU A 82 -8.89 11.65 -4.87
CA LEU A 82 -9.48 10.93 -3.73
C LEU A 82 -9.86 11.83 -2.56
N TYR A 83 -9.10 12.90 -2.33
CA TYR A 83 -9.30 13.81 -1.19
C TYR A 83 -9.43 15.26 -1.68
N PRO A 84 -10.66 15.72 -1.99
CA PRO A 84 -10.87 17.09 -2.44
C PRO A 84 -10.30 18.11 -1.45
N GLY A 85 -9.47 19.03 -1.95
CA GLY A 85 -8.85 20.08 -1.12
C GLY A 85 -7.60 19.67 -0.35
N GLN A 86 -7.13 18.42 -0.47
CA GLN A 86 -5.83 18.00 0.04
C GLN A 86 -4.81 17.90 -1.08
N LEU A 87 -3.55 18.23 -0.78
CA LEU A 87 -2.45 17.95 -1.70
C LEU A 87 -2.31 16.43 -1.80
N VAL A 88 -2.55 15.88 -2.99
CA VAL A 88 -2.41 14.46 -3.28
C VAL A 88 -1.49 14.26 -4.47
N THR A 89 -0.74 13.16 -4.47
CA THR A 89 -0.02 12.71 -5.66
C THR A 89 -1.01 12.19 -6.71
N GLY A 90 -0.76 12.48 -7.99
CA GLY A 90 -1.51 11.87 -9.09
C GLY A 90 -1.01 10.47 -9.45
N LEU A 91 -1.69 9.81 -10.39
CA LEU A 91 -1.37 8.50 -10.96
C LEU A 91 0.06 8.40 -11.48
N CYS A 92 0.58 9.48 -12.07
CA CYS A 92 2.00 9.62 -12.42
C CYS A 92 2.56 10.83 -11.65
N PRO A 93 3.14 10.62 -10.47
CA PRO A 93 3.62 11.70 -9.61
C PRO A 93 4.62 12.61 -10.34
N GLN A 94 4.43 13.94 -10.23
CA GLN A 94 5.32 14.94 -10.85
C GLN A 94 6.34 15.52 -9.87
N GLU A 95 6.00 15.49 -8.59
CA GLU A 95 6.83 15.97 -7.49
C GLU A 95 6.96 14.87 -6.43
N THR A 96 8.10 14.85 -5.75
CA THR A 96 8.26 14.07 -4.53
C THR A 96 7.35 14.59 -3.43
N PHE A 97 7.16 13.84 -2.36
CA PHE A 97 6.42 14.30 -1.17
C PHE A 97 7.00 15.60 -0.57
N SER A 98 8.30 15.85 -0.78
CA SER A 98 8.98 17.09 -0.36
C SER A 98 8.83 18.27 -1.33
N GLY A 99 8.30 18.05 -2.55
CA GLY A 99 8.09 19.08 -3.57
C GLY A 99 9.24 19.29 -4.55
N GLN A 100 10.22 18.40 -4.56
CA GLN A 100 11.22 18.38 -5.63
C GLN A 100 10.62 17.74 -6.88
N ALA A 101 10.86 18.33 -8.06
CA ALA A 101 10.43 17.77 -9.34
C ALA A 101 11.03 16.37 -9.56
N ILE A 102 10.21 15.40 -9.99
CA ILE A 102 10.64 14.04 -10.33
C ILE A 102 11.25 13.99 -11.74
N TYR A 103 10.74 14.80 -12.67
CA TYR A 103 11.13 14.85 -14.08
C TYR A 103 11.79 16.19 -14.46
N LYS A 104 12.75 16.16 -15.40
CA LYS A 104 13.53 17.34 -15.84
C LYS A 104 12.74 18.34 -16.70
N ASP A 105 11.78 17.86 -17.49
CA ASP A 105 11.01 18.66 -18.46
C ASP A 105 9.51 18.72 -18.07
N GLN A 106 8.58 18.84 -19.04
CA GLN A 106 7.11 18.94 -18.80
C GLN A 106 6.45 17.69 -18.18
N GLY A 107 7.22 16.82 -17.51
CA GLY A 107 6.66 15.71 -16.75
C GLY A 107 6.16 14.56 -17.60
N VAL A 108 5.04 13.98 -17.20
CA VAL A 108 4.38 12.84 -17.85
C VAL A 108 3.10 13.33 -18.54
N GLY A 109 3.12 13.40 -19.87
CA GLY A 109 1.94 13.77 -20.67
C GLY A 109 0.91 12.64 -20.78
N GLU A 110 -0.28 12.95 -21.28
CA GLU A 110 -1.43 12.02 -21.30
C GLU A 110 -1.20 10.73 -22.10
N VAL A 111 -0.51 10.79 -23.24
CA VAL A 111 -0.15 9.59 -24.03
C VAL A 111 0.80 8.67 -23.25
N ASP A 112 1.75 9.26 -22.52
CA ASP A 112 2.68 8.53 -21.66
C ASP A 112 1.90 7.87 -20.50
N LYS A 113 0.98 8.61 -19.85
CA LYS A 113 0.10 8.05 -18.80
C LYS A 113 -0.70 6.84 -19.29
N ALA A 114 -1.38 6.95 -20.44
CA ALA A 114 -2.18 5.84 -20.99
C ALA A 114 -1.33 4.59 -21.27
N GLN A 115 -0.12 4.78 -21.80
CA GLN A 115 0.81 3.67 -22.01
C GLN A 115 1.25 3.03 -20.70
N ARG A 116 1.54 3.83 -19.66
CA ARG A 116 1.91 3.32 -18.34
C ARG A 116 0.76 2.58 -17.66
N VAL A 117 -0.48 3.05 -17.84
CA VAL A 117 -1.66 2.34 -17.37
C VAL A 117 -1.73 0.95 -18.01
N ALA A 118 -1.68 0.87 -19.34
CA ALA A 118 -1.75 -0.39 -20.05
C ALA A 118 -0.58 -1.35 -19.74
N THR A 119 0.62 -0.81 -19.52
CA THR A 119 1.85 -1.61 -19.36
C THR A 119 2.07 -2.08 -17.92
N TYR A 120 1.74 -1.25 -16.92
CA TYR A 120 2.13 -1.48 -15.52
C TYR A 120 0.93 -1.56 -14.58
N TRP A 121 0.00 -0.60 -14.70
CA TRP A 121 -1.14 -0.50 -13.79
C TRP A 121 -2.15 -1.63 -14.03
N GLN A 122 -2.61 -1.78 -15.27
CA GLN A 122 -3.66 -2.74 -15.63
C GLN A 122 -3.25 -4.17 -15.28
N PRO A 123 -2.05 -4.67 -15.62
CA PRO A 123 -1.68 -6.05 -15.28
C PRO A 123 -1.52 -6.29 -13.77
N TYR A 124 -1.12 -5.26 -12.99
CA TYR A 124 -1.08 -5.37 -11.52
C TYR A 124 -2.49 -5.51 -10.94
N HIS A 125 -3.44 -4.72 -11.43
CA HIS A 125 -4.82 -4.72 -10.98
C HIS A 125 -5.59 -5.97 -11.42
N GLU A 126 -5.37 -6.47 -12.63
CA GLU A 126 -5.91 -7.76 -13.09
C GLU A 126 -5.47 -8.92 -12.19
N ARG A 127 -4.24 -8.86 -11.66
CA ARG A 127 -3.71 -9.88 -10.74
C ARG A 127 -4.39 -9.82 -9.36
N ILE A 128 -4.66 -8.62 -8.85
CA ILE A 128 -5.45 -8.44 -7.61
C ILE A 128 -6.85 -9.00 -7.82
N GLU A 129 -7.53 -8.60 -8.90
CA GLU A 129 -8.89 -9.03 -9.20
C GLU A 129 -9.01 -10.55 -9.32
N ALA A 130 -8.12 -11.17 -10.11
CA ALA A 130 -8.08 -12.62 -10.29
C ALA A 130 -7.82 -13.35 -8.96
N THR A 131 -6.93 -12.83 -8.13
CA THR A 131 -6.60 -13.44 -6.83
C THR A 131 -7.78 -13.35 -5.87
N LEU A 132 -8.41 -12.18 -5.74
CA LEU A 132 -9.58 -12.01 -4.88
C LEU A 132 -10.76 -12.87 -5.36
N ALA A 133 -10.99 -12.97 -6.67
CA ALA A 133 -12.02 -13.85 -7.23
C ALA A 133 -11.77 -15.32 -6.85
N ALA A 134 -10.53 -15.81 -7.01
CA ALA A 134 -10.16 -17.18 -6.66
C ALA A 134 -10.30 -17.45 -5.15
N LEU A 135 -9.94 -16.49 -4.30
CA LEU A 135 -10.10 -16.61 -2.84
C LEU A 135 -11.59 -16.67 -2.46
N ARG A 136 -12.43 -15.81 -3.04
CA ARG A 136 -13.88 -15.84 -2.81
C ARG A 136 -14.51 -17.15 -3.27
N GLU A 137 -14.14 -17.65 -4.45
CA GLU A 137 -14.64 -18.92 -4.97
C GLU A 137 -14.31 -20.08 -4.00
N LYS A 138 -13.09 -20.08 -3.45
CA LYS A 138 -12.61 -21.15 -2.58
C LYS A 138 -13.15 -21.06 -1.14
N HIS A 139 -13.29 -19.84 -0.61
CA HIS A 139 -13.57 -19.63 0.83
C HIS A 139 -14.94 -19.00 1.12
N GLY A 140 -15.67 -18.57 0.09
CA GLY A 140 -16.93 -17.82 0.22
C GLY A 140 -16.73 -16.32 0.43
N TYR A 141 -15.53 -15.87 0.76
CA TYR A 141 -15.15 -14.46 0.96
C TYR A 141 -13.65 -14.27 0.67
N ALA A 142 -13.21 -13.02 0.56
CA ALA A 142 -11.80 -12.66 0.51
C ALA A 142 -11.50 -11.44 1.38
N LEU A 143 -10.28 -11.40 1.90
CA LEU A 143 -9.71 -10.31 2.65
C LEU A 143 -8.57 -9.69 1.85
N LEU A 144 -8.53 -8.36 1.81
CA LEU A 144 -7.47 -7.59 1.18
C LEU A 144 -6.80 -6.71 2.23
N TRP A 145 -5.48 -6.83 2.32
CA TRP A 145 -4.62 -6.00 3.15
C TRP A 145 -3.69 -5.18 2.26
N ASP A 146 -3.95 -3.88 2.18
CA ASP A 146 -3.17 -2.93 1.38
C ASP A 146 -2.04 -2.36 2.25
N ALA A 147 -0.84 -2.89 2.10
CA ALA A 147 0.30 -2.64 2.98
C ALA A 147 1.19 -1.51 2.45
N HIS A 148 1.38 -0.49 3.29
CA HIS A 148 2.10 0.72 2.95
C HIS A 148 3.06 1.18 4.04
N SER A 149 3.98 2.06 3.66
CA SER A 149 4.77 2.83 4.61
C SER A 149 5.11 4.23 4.10
N ILE A 150 5.33 5.15 5.03
CA ILE A 150 5.63 6.55 4.73
C ILE A 150 6.66 7.12 5.71
N PRO A 151 7.48 8.09 5.30
CA PRO A 151 8.30 8.85 6.24
C PRO A 151 7.47 9.43 7.39
N SER A 152 8.03 9.45 8.60
CA SER A 152 7.34 9.88 9.82
C SER A 152 6.77 11.30 9.80
N SER A 153 7.33 12.16 8.96
CA SER A 153 6.91 13.55 8.81
C SER A 153 6.96 13.95 7.35
N VAL A 154 5.82 14.36 6.81
CA VAL A 154 5.68 14.85 5.44
C VAL A 154 4.92 16.19 5.47
N PRO A 155 5.59 17.31 5.78
CA PRO A 155 4.92 18.57 6.10
C PRO A 155 4.04 19.17 4.99
N ARG A 156 4.29 18.80 3.73
CA ARG A 156 3.44 19.23 2.60
C ARG A 156 2.09 18.49 2.56
N LEU A 157 2.02 17.29 3.11
CA LEU A 157 0.83 16.44 3.08
C LEU A 157 0.09 16.43 4.43
N PHE A 158 0.83 16.48 5.54
CA PHE A 158 0.28 16.32 6.88
C PHE A 158 0.93 17.25 7.89
N ASP A 159 0.10 17.76 8.80
CA ASP A 159 0.57 18.47 9.98
C ASP A 159 1.16 17.51 11.01
N GLY A 160 2.37 17.85 11.48
CA GLY A 160 3.04 17.18 12.58
C GLY A 160 3.61 15.80 12.22
N LYS A 161 3.92 15.03 13.27
CA LYS A 161 4.44 13.67 13.14
C LYS A 161 3.28 12.69 13.01
N LEU A 162 3.35 11.79 12.03
CA LEU A 162 2.32 10.79 11.80
C LEU A 162 2.33 9.73 12.91
N PRO A 163 1.15 9.22 13.34
CA PRO A 163 1.06 7.97 14.10
C PRO A 163 1.76 6.82 13.36
N GLU A 164 2.20 5.83 14.11
CA GLU A 164 2.97 4.71 13.56
C GLU A 164 2.11 3.75 12.76
N LEU A 165 0.87 3.52 13.18
CA LEU A 165 -0.07 2.62 12.54
C LEU A 165 -1.34 3.40 12.15
N ASN A 166 -1.56 3.62 10.86
CA ASN A 166 -2.74 4.34 10.38
C ASN A 166 -3.60 3.37 9.56
N LEU A 167 -4.67 2.86 10.19
CA LEU A 167 -5.58 1.91 9.57
C LEU A 167 -6.63 2.67 8.75
N GLY A 168 -6.84 2.29 7.50
CA GLY A 168 -7.87 2.85 6.62
C GLY A 168 -8.91 1.81 6.23
N SER A 169 -10.19 2.15 6.37
CA SER A 169 -11.33 1.29 6.01
C SER A 169 -12.33 1.98 5.07
N ASN A 170 -11.87 3.04 4.41
CA ASN A 170 -12.69 3.93 3.59
C ASN A 170 -13.90 4.46 4.36
N ASP A 171 -13.66 4.99 5.58
CA ASP A 171 -14.72 5.42 6.50
C ASP A 171 -15.78 4.33 6.76
N GLY A 172 -15.34 3.06 6.83
CA GLY A 172 -16.19 1.89 7.04
C GLY A 172 -16.85 1.31 5.78
N ALA A 173 -16.59 1.88 4.59
CA ALA A 173 -17.18 1.39 3.35
C ALA A 173 -16.46 0.16 2.76
N SER A 174 -15.16 -0.02 3.02
CA SER A 174 -14.39 -1.14 2.46
C SER A 174 -14.35 -2.38 3.34
N CYS A 175 -14.75 -2.27 4.60
CA CYS A 175 -14.78 -3.40 5.55
C CYS A 175 -15.85 -3.22 6.63
N PRO A 176 -16.55 -4.29 7.05
CA PRO A 176 -17.48 -4.21 8.17
C PRO A 176 -16.85 -3.66 9.46
N SER A 177 -17.61 -2.84 10.18
CA SER A 177 -17.11 -2.07 11.32
C SER A 177 -16.61 -2.91 12.50
N ASP A 178 -17.20 -4.08 12.74
CA ASP A 178 -16.78 -5.03 13.78
C ASP A 178 -15.40 -5.64 13.46
N ILE A 179 -15.11 -5.95 12.19
CA ILE A 179 -13.79 -6.44 11.77
C ILE A 179 -12.76 -5.32 11.91
N THR A 180 -13.05 -4.13 11.37
CA THR A 180 -12.17 -2.96 11.48
C THR A 180 -11.88 -2.62 12.95
N ALA A 181 -12.90 -2.64 13.81
CA ALA A 181 -12.75 -2.36 15.23
C ALA A 181 -11.89 -3.41 15.94
N ALA A 182 -12.04 -4.69 15.61
CA ALA A 182 -11.22 -5.76 16.19
C ALA A 182 -9.74 -5.58 15.83
N VAL A 183 -9.42 -5.32 14.56
CA VAL A 183 -8.04 -5.06 14.10
C VAL A 183 -7.48 -3.78 14.73
N ALA A 184 -8.29 -2.71 14.80
CA ALA A 184 -7.90 -1.46 15.43
C ALA A 184 -7.61 -1.61 16.94
N ALA A 185 -8.34 -2.48 17.64
CA ALA A 185 -8.12 -2.76 19.05
C ALA A 185 -6.74 -3.40 19.29
N VAL A 186 -6.27 -4.27 18.39
CA VAL A 186 -4.92 -4.84 18.46
C VAL A 186 -3.86 -3.75 18.29
N ALA A 187 -4.03 -2.87 17.30
CA ALA A 187 -3.11 -1.75 17.09
C ALA A 187 -3.07 -0.82 18.33
N ALA A 188 -4.23 -0.48 18.89
CA ALA A 188 -4.35 0.39 20.05
C ALA A 188 -3.78 -0.22 21.35
N ALA A 189 -3.79 -1.56 21.46
CA ALA A 189 -3.19 -2.28 22.59
C ALA A 189 -1.67 -2.44 22.46
N SER A 190 -1.09 -2.15 21.28
CA SER A 190 0.35 -2.22 21.05
C SER A 190 1.09 -1.02 21.66
N HIS A 191 2.43 -1.04 21.57
CA HIS A 191 3.26 0.09 21.97
C HIS A 191 3.32 1.21 20.92
N TYR A 192 2.71 1.01 19.76
CA TYR A 192 2.72 1.95 18.66
C TYR A 192 1.53 2.90 18.73
N SER A 193 1.79 4.17 18.41
CA SER A 193 0.70 5.13 18.20
C SER A 193 -0.16 4.72 17.01
N SER A 194 -1.49 4.66 17.20
CA SER A 194 -2.40 4.19 16.15
C SER A 194 -3.65 5.06 15.99
N ILE A 195 -4.16 5.14 14.76
CA ILE A 195 -5.42 5.82 14.43
C ILE A 195 -6.17 5.06 13.32
N VAL A 196 -7.47 5.31 13.20
CA VAL A 196 -8.34 4.72 12.15
C VAL A 196 -8.98 5.84 11.34
N ASP A 197 -8.90 5.76 10.01
CA ASP A 197 -9.57 6.65 9.05
C ASP A 197 -9.34 8.16 9.28
N ALA A 198 -8.25 8.55 9.96
CA ALA A 198 -7.98 9.95 10.28
C ALA A 198 -6.95 10.58 9.32
N ARG A 199 -5.78 9.97 9.16
CA ARG A 199 -4.72 10.46 8.24
C ARG A 199 -4.78 9.75 6.89
N PHE A 200 -5.04 8.45 6.92
CA PHE A 200 -5.17 7.60 5.74
C PHE A 200 -6.48 6.83 5.87
N LYS A 201 -7.35 6.95 4.85
CA LYS A 201 -8.64 6.27 4.81
C LYS A 201 -8.67 5.10 3.83
N GLY A 202 -7.55 4.74 3.22
CA GLY A 202 -7.51 3.82 2.09
C GLY A 202 -7.39 4.54 0.75
N GLY A 203 -6.46 4.08 -0.09
CA GLY A 203 -6.25 4.51 -1.47
C GLY A 203 -7.20 3.83 -2.45
N TYR A 204 -6.86 3.85 -3.74
CA TYR A 204 -7.68 3.25 -4.78
C TYR A 204 -7.92 1.75 -4.57
N ILE A 205 -6.88 0.97 -4.24
CA ILE A 205 -6.97 -0.49 -4.05
C ILE A 205 -8.03 -0.81 -2.98
N THR A 206 -7.92 -0.18 -1.81
CA THR A 206 -8.87 -0.37 -0.71
C THR A 206 -10.30 0.04 -1.10
N ARG A 207 -10.45 1.18 -1.78
CA ARG A 207 -11.77 1.72 -2.18
C ARG A 207 -12.44 0.93 -3.30
N HIS A 208 -11.65 0.43 -4.24
CA HIS A 208 -12.14 -0.23 -5.44
C HIS A 208 -12.47 -1.69 -5.19
N TYR A 209 -11.60 -2.41 -4.47
CA TYR A 209 -11.79 -3.83 -4.22
C TYR A 209 -12.54 -4.14 -2.91
N GLY A 210 -12.61 -3.19 -1.99
CA GLY A 210 -13.45 -3.32 -0.80
C GLY A 210 -14.92 -3.29 -1.15
N ASP A 211 -15.56 -4.44 -1.13
CA ASP A 211 -17.00 -4.62 -1.34
C ASP A 211 -17.55 -5.62 -0.31
N PRO A 212 -17.86 -5.17 0.92
CA PRO A 212 -18.38 -6.03 1.96
C PRO A 212 -19.69 -6.74 1.56
N GLY A 213 -20.52 -6.12 0.72
CA GLY A 213 -21.75 -6.71 0.21
C GLY A 213 -21.48 -7.85 -0.79
N GLY A 214 -20.39 -7.74 -1.56
CA GLY A 214 -19.85 -8.80 -2.39
C GLY A 214 -18.96 -9.81 -1.65
N GLY A 215 -18.75 -9.68 -0.34
CA GLY A 215 -17.89 -10.60 0.42
C GLY A 215 -16.39 -10.35 0.23
N VAL A 216 -15.99 -9.11 -0.06
CA VAL A 216 -14.59 -8.67 0.03
C VAL A 216 -14.47 -7.58 1.09
N CYS A 217 -13.75 -7.84 2.17
CA CYS A 217 -13.33 -6.77 3.07
C CYS A 217 -11.89 -6.36 2.72
N ALA A 218 -11.66 -5.05 2.59
CA ALA A 218 -10.35 -4.47 2.38
C ALA A 218 -9.99 -3.47 3.49
N LEU A 219 -8.76 -3.56 3.99
CA LEU A 219 -8.15 -2.60 4.92
C LEU A 219 -6.80 -2.15 4.37
N GLN A 220 -6.49 -0.86 4.51
CA GLN A 220 -5.15 -0.31 4.32
C GLN A 220 -4.45 -0.18 5.67
N LEU A 221 -3.16 -0.47 5.73
CA LEU A 221 -2.30 -0.05 6.83
C LEU A 221 -1.14 0.79 6.31
N GLU A 222 -1.11 2.06 6.70
CA GLU A 222 0.04 2.94 6.52
C GLU A 222 0.94 2.90 7.75
N ILE A 223 2.20 2.52 7.55
CA ILE A 223 3.20 2.39 8.63
C ILE A 223 4.20 3.55 8.58
N ALA A 224 4.42 4.25 9.68
CA ALA A 224 5.53 5.19 9.74
C ALA A 224 6.87 4.43 9.70
N GLN A 225 7.74 4.76 8.74
CA GLN A 225 8.99 4.02 8.45
C GLN A 225 9.92 3.88 9.66
N ARG A 226 9.95 4.86 10.57
CA ARG A 226 10.66 4.77 11.86
C ARG A 226 10.36 3.51 12.69
N SER A 227 9.23 2.85 12.43
CA SER A 227 8.76 1.69 13.19
C SER A 227 9.54 0.41 12.87
N TYR A 228 10.30 0.39 11.76
CA TYR A 228 11.05 -0.80 11.30
C TYR A 228 12.36 -0.48 10.55
N MET A 229 12.68 0.78 10.32
CA MET A 229 13.91 1.20 9.64
C MET A 229 14.46 2.51 10.21
N ASP A 230 15.69 2.84 9.83
CA ASP A 230 16.28 4.16 10.01
C ASP A 230 15.95 5.03 8.79
N GLU A 231 15.13 6.08 8.97
CA GLU A 231 14.64 6.91 7.87
C GLU A 231 15.73 7.76 7.21
N ALA A 232 16.83 8.06 7.93
CA ALA A 232 17.91 8.91 7.41
C ALA A 232 18.83 8.13 6.48
N THR A 233 19.17 6.90 6.85
CA THR A 233 20.05 6.01 6.08
C THR A 233 19.29 5.06 5.17
N ARG A 234 17.97 4.93 5.38
CA ARG A 234 17.08 3.95 4.76
C ARG A 234 17.43 2.48 5.08
N ALA A 235 18.25 2.26 6.11
CA ALA A 235 18.62 0.91 6.52
C ALA A 235 17.46 0.24 7.27
N PHE A 236 17.14 -0.99 6.88
CA PHE A 236 16.23 -1.85 7.64
C PHE A 236 16.81 -2.10 9.04
N ASP A 237 15.94 -2.06 10.06
CA ASP A 237 16.31 -2.28 11.46
C ASP A 237 15.62 -3.58 11.93
N PRO A 238 16.33 -4.72 11.95
CA PRO A 238 15.73 -6.02 12.25
C PRO A 238 15.05 -6.06 13.63
N GLU A 239 15.61 -5.39 14.64
CA GLU A 239 15.04 -5.41 15.99
C GLU A 239 13.72 -4.64 16.04
N LYS A 240 13.65 -3.48 15.38
CA LYS A 240 12.39 -2.73 15.25
C LYS A 240 11.37 -3.50 14.43
N ALA A 241 11.80 -4.06 13.30
CA ALA A 241 10.95 -4.84 12.42
C ALA A 241 10.37 -6.06 13.13
N ASP A 242 11.16 -6.81 13.90
CA ASP A 242 10.69 -7.98 14.64
C ASP A 242 9.69 -7.62 15.75
N ARG A 243 9.83 -6.44 16.37
CA ARG A 243 8.81 -5.91 17.29
C ARG A 243 7.51 -5.61 16.54
N LEU A 244 7.61 -4.94 15.39
CA LEU A 244 6.45 -4.56 14.59
C LEU A 244 5.74 -5.78 14.00
N ARG A 245 6.49 -6.76 13.49
CA ARG A 245 5.98 -8.03 12.94
C ARG A 245 5.09 -8.79 13.92
N ARG A 246 5.37 -8.74 15.22
CA ARG A 246 4.48 -9.34 16.24
C ARG A 246 3.11 -8.66 16.24
N THR A 247 3.07 -7.34 16.29
CA THR A 247 1.82 -6.58 16.20
C THR A 247 1.11 -6.79 14.86
N LEU A 248 1.84 -6.79 13.74
CA LEU A 248 1.25 -7.04 12.42
C LEU A 248 0.67 -8.44 12.31
N ARG A 249 1.35 -9.46 12.86
CA ARG A 249 0.81 -10.83 12.92
C ARG A 249 -0.50 -10.88 13.71
N ASP A 250 -0.53 -10.28 14.91
CA ASP A 250 -1.74 -10.26 15.73
C ASP A 250 -2.90 -9.53 15.02
N MET A 251 -2.60 -8.45 14.28
CA MET A 251 -3.58 -7.71 13.47
C MET A 251 -4.13 -8.58 12.32
N LEU A 252 -3.26 -9.28 11.58
CA LEU A 252 -3.66 -10.16 10.48
C LEU A 252 -4.44 -11.39 10.99
N ASP A 253 -4.01 -12.00 12.09
CA ASP A 253 -4.72 -13.12 12.72
C ASP A 253 -6.10 -12.70 13.22
N THR A 254 -6.22 -11.50 13.79
CA THR A 254 -7.51 -10.91 14.18
C THR A 254 -8.38 -10.62 12.97
N PHE A 255 -7.79 -10.11 11.88
CA PHE A 255 -8.51 -9.85 10.64
C PHE A 255 -9.11 -11.14 10.07
N LEU A 256 -8.32 -12.20 9.99
CA LEU A 256 -8.72 -13.53 9.54
C LEU A 256 -9.81 -14.15 10.43
N SER A 257 -9.58 -14.19 11.74
CA SER A 257 -10.48 -14.88 12.68
C SER A 257 -11.83 -14.18 12.86
N THR A 258 -11.83 -12.84 12.87
CA THR A 258 -13.08 -12.06 12.99
C THR A 258 -13.92 -12.20 11.72
N ALA A 259 -13.31 -12.18 10.54
CA ALA A 259 -14.02 -12.40 9.27
C ALA A 259 -14.60 -13.82 9.18
N ALA A 260 -13.87 -14.84 9.62
CA ALA A 260 -14.32 -16.23 9.59
C ALA A 260 -15.50 -16.52 10.54
N SER A 261 -15.77 -15.64 11.50
CA SER A 261 -16.84 -15.80 12.50
C SER A 261 -18.19 -15.22 12.07
N ARG A 262 -18.30 -14.72 10.84
CA ARG A 262 -19.52 -14.13 10.25
C ARG A 262 -20.24 -15.11 9.34
#